data_AF-A0A1M7PXG1-F1
#
_entry.id   AF-A0A1M7PXG1-F1
#
_cell.length_a   1.000
_cell.length_b   1.000
_cell.length_c   1.000
_cell.angle_alpha   90.00
_cell.angle_beta   90.00
_cell.angle_gamma   90.00
#
_symmetry.space_group_name_H-M   'P 1'
#
loop_
_entity.id
_entity.type
_entity.pdbx_description
1 polymer ?
#
loop_
_entity_poly.entity_id
_entity_poly.type
_entity_poly.pdbx_seq_one_letter_code
_entity_poly.pdbx_strand_id
1 'polypeptide(L)'
;MKRFIYLLTCCSLLFVSCSNFLDQTPQAVVSGDDLNTPENVDKMVTAAYAALGNDHYTAPYSNMWPYGNLRSGDAYKGGDGAGDISEFHFYETFALNRIDNGLTDLLWFRLYVCIGRTNDALARLNTISEDAFPEKVVRQAEVRFLRAHYYFLLKVLFKYMPYIDETVAKENYPAISNKALGNDELWTKIADDFRFAADNLPATQPQIGRVNKFAAKAYLAKTLLYQAYKQDENNTVTGVDAATLQQVNALCDEVINSGHYQLNSDFANNFKSATENSTESVFAIQYSREDGTPKGRLDYGHALNYPMNTDYGCCGFHSPSYNLVNAFKTDATGLPMFNTFNDKNITGGSDFQTNTFDPRLDHTVAIPGHPYKYDPGFIYQRSWARAPDVYGSYLSLKEAVLPNDAAFQKIPPFMSSSKNWDIIRYDDVLLFKAEALVELGRQDEALALVNSIRTRAGNSTGLLRQSDGTFTSNYKVDVYKPGINCTWSQDFARQAVRWERRLEFAMEGYRFFDLVRWGIAAEYLNAYFAVEKTRSPHLADAAFIKGRDEYLPVPLNQMNYSKGLYKQNAGW
;
A
#
# COMPACT_ATOMS: atom_id res chain seq x y z
N MET A 1 -15.23 79.19 33.81
CA MET A 1 -13.93 78.53 33.54
C MET A 1 -13.73 77.23 34.32
N LYS A 2 -13.98 77.15 35.63
CA LYS A 2 -13.78 75.90 36.40
C LYS A 2 -14.62 74.69 35.89
N ARG A 3 -15.87 74.89 35.46
CA ARG A 3 -16.72 73.81 34.88
C ARG A 3 -16.26 73.29 33.51
N PHE A 4 -15.57 74.10 32.70
CA PHE A 4 -15.03 73.68 31.40
C PHE A 4 -13.72 72.89 31.55
N ILE A 5 -12.94 73.18 32.60
CA ILE A 5 -11.72 72.42 32.91
C ILE A 5 -12.08 70.99 33.32
N TYR A 6 -13.08 70.78 34.19
CA TYR A 6 -13.53 69.43 34.55
C TYR A 6 -14.11 68.63 33.38
N LEU A 7 -14.76 69.30 32.42
CA LEU A 7 -15.29 68.65 31.20
C LEU A 7 -14.17 68.24 30.23
N LEU A 8 -13.12 69.06 30.10
CA LEU A 8 -11.92 68.72 29.31
C LEU A 8 -11.12 67.59 29.97
N THR A 9 -10.96 67.58 31.30
CA THR A 9 -10.23 66.52 32.02
C THR A 9 -10.98 65.18 31.98
N CYS A 10 -12.33 65.20 31.99
CA CYS A 10 -13.14 63.99 31.77
C CYS A 10 -13.09 63.46 30.33
N CYS A 11 -13.00 64.34 29.32
CA CYS A 11 -12.90 63.90 27.92
C CYS A 11 -11.51 63.37 27.56
N SER A 12 -10.44 63.83 28.21
CA SER A 12 -9.07 63.32 27.98
C SER A 12 -8.81 61.92 28.56
N LEU A 13 -9.69 61.42 29.45
CA LEU A 13 -9.60 60.06 30.00
C LEU A 13 -10.24 58.98 29.10
N LEU A 14 -10.90 59.38 28.00
CA LEU A 14 -11.57 58.46 27.07
C LEU A 14 -10.67 57.99 25.90
N PHE A 15 -9.40 58.40 25.85
CA PHE A 15 -8.47 58.04 24.77
C PHE A 15 -7.39 57.03 25.17
N VAL A 16 -7.50 56.39 26.34
CA VAL A 16 -6.69 55.18 26.63
C VAL A 16 -7.37 53.99 25.95
N SER A 17 -7.16 53.88 24.65
CA SER A 17 -7.48 52.66 23.90
C SER A 17 -6.50 51.57 24.35
N CYS A 18 -6.99 50.63 25.16
CA CYS A 18 -6.28 49.37 25.38
C CYS A 18 -6.31 48.57 24.07
N SER A 19 -5.26 48.67 23.26
CA SER A 19 -5.13 47.90 22.01
C SER A 19 -5.15 46.39 22.24
N ASN A 20 -4.77 45.91 23.44
CA ASN A 20 -4.55 44.48 23.72
C ASN A 20 -5.73 43.82 24.47
N PHE A 21 -6.88 44.49 24.65
CA PHE A 21 -8.03 43.87 25.33
C PHE A 21 -8.77 42.85 24.45
N LEU A 22 -8.76 43.07 23.13
CA LEU A 22 -9.41 42.22 22.12
C LEU A 22 -8.48 41.10 21.60
N ASP A 23 -7.18 41.18 21.86
CA ASP A 23 -6.20 40.14 21.53
C ASP A 23 -6.20 39.05 22.61
N GLN A 24 -7.24 38.21 22.60
CA GLN A 24 -7.31 37.03 23.45
C GLN A 24 -6.71 35.84 22.68
N THR A 25 -5.58 35.31 23.16
CA THR A 25 -5.13 33.99 22.71
C THR A 25 -6.16 32.94 23.14
N PRO A 26 -6.63 32.07 22.23
CA PRO A 26 -7.56 31.01 22.59
C PRO A 26 -7.03 30.17 23.77
N GLN A 27 -7.78 30.09 24.86
CA GLN A 27 -7.41 29.18 25.94
C GLN A 27 -7.68 27.74 25.49
N ALA A 28 -6.71 26.85 25.74
CA ALA A 28 -6.73 25.43 25.34
C ALA A 28 -6.69 25.14 23.82
N VAL A 29 -6.37 26.12 22.97
CA VAL A 29 -6.07 25.90 21.54
C VAL A 29 -4.76 26.61 21.20
N VAL A 30 -3.84 25.91 20.51
CA VAL A 30 -2.59 26.52 20.05
C VAL A 30 -2.92 27.49 18.91
N SER A 31 -2.45 28.74 18.99
CA SER A 31 -2.69 29.71 17.91
C SER A 31 -1.90 29.32 16.66
N GLY A 32 -2.34 29.81 15.49
CA GLY A 32 -1.66 29.54 14.22
C GLY A 32 -0.20 30.01 14.21
N ASP A 33 0.10 31.09 14.94
CA ASP A 33 1.43 31.70 15.03
C ASP A 33 2.35 30.96 15.99
N ASP A 34 1.82 30.42 17.09
CA ASP A 34 2.59 29.60 18.04
C ASP A 34 3.17 28.34 17.38
N LEU A 35 2.52 27.85 16.31
CA LEU A 35 2.96 26.69 15.54
C LEU A 35 4.12 26.98 14.56
N ASN A 36 4.54 28.24 14.42
CA ASN A 36 5.60 28.65 13.48
C ASN A 36 7.01 28.71 14.12
N THR A 37 7.14 28.36 15.40
CA THR A 37 8.46 28.27 16.06
C THR A 37 9.25 27.05 15.54
N PRO A 38 10.60 27.06 15.54
CA PRO A 38 11.40 25.92 15.09
C PRO A 38 11.01 24.59 15.75
N GLU A 39 10.75 24.61 17.07
CA GLU A 39 10.32 23.44 17.82
C GLU A 39 8.96 22.92 17.34
N ASN A 40 7.99 23.81 17.10
CA ASN A 40 6.65 23.41 16.71
C ASN A 40 6.55 23.05 15.22
N VAL A 41 7.39 23.60 14.36
CA VAL A 41 7.47 23.19 12.94
C VAL A 41 7.90 21.73 12.80
N ASP A 42 8.87 21.25 13.59
CA ASP A 42 9.24 19.82 13.58
C ASP A 42 8.12 18.92 14.12
N LYS A 43 7.31 19.41 15.07
CA LYS A 43 6.08 18.71 15.52
C LYS A 43 5.03 18.63 14.40
N MET A 44 4.93 19.64 13.53
CA MET A 44 4.05 19.58 12.37
C MET A 44 4.52 18.53 11.34
N VAL A 45 5.83 18.36 11.17
CA VAL A 45 6.39 17.24 10.37
C VAL A 45 6.01 15.90 11.01
N THR A 46 6.16 15.78 12.33
CA THR A 46 5.73 14.59 13.08
C THR A 46 4.24 14.32 12.90
N ALA A 47 3.39 15.35 12.88
CA ALA A 47 1.96 15.23 12.63
C ALA A 47 1.62 14.77 11.21
N ALA A 48 2.47 15.10 10.22
CA ALA A 48 2.38 14.58 8.86
C ALA A 48 2.74 13.09 8.80
N TYR A 49 3.85 12.66 9.43
CA TYR A 49 4.19 11.23 9.57
C TYR A 49 3.11 10.45 10.33
N ALA A 50 2.54 11.04 11.38
CA ALA A 50 1.48 10.42 12.16
C ALA A 50 0.23 10.11 11.32
N ALA A 51 0.06 10.73 10.15
CA ALA A 51 -1.01 10.38 9.22
C ALA A 51 -0.77 9.04 8.49
N LEU A 52 0.48 8.60 8.32
CA LEU A 52 0.83 7.36 7.61
C LEU A 52 0.44 6.12 8.42
N GLY A 53 -0.53 5.31 8.00
CA GLY A 53 -1.01 4.21 8.85
C GLY A 53 -2.13 4.58 9.82
N ASN A 54 -2.61 5.84 9.79
CA ASN A 54 -3.74 6.29 10.62
C ASN A 54 -5.07 6.11 9.86
N ASP A 55 -5.26 4.91 9.33
CA ASP A 55 -6.48 4.50 8.65
C ASP A 55 -7.32 3.55 9.52
N HIS A 56 -8.25 2.85 8.89
CA HIS A 56 -9.20 1.98 9.58
C HIS A 56 -9.70 0.94 8.59
N TYR A 57 -10.10 -0.23 9.06
CA TYR A 57 -10.57 -1.34 8.24
C TYR A 57 -11.67 -0.99 7.23
N THR A 58 -12.44 0.10 7.43
CA THR A 58 -13.46 0.56 6.49
C THR A 58 -12.91 1.28 5.25
N ALA A 59 -11.72 1.87 5.35
CA ALA A 59 -11.03 2.51 4.24
C ALA A 59 -9.51 2.45 4.48
N PRO A 60 -8.90 1.25 4.38
CA PRO A 60 -7.48 1.03 4.67
C PRO A 60 -6.63 1.42 3.46
N TYR A 61 -5.99 2.59 3.51
CA TYR A 61 -5.12 3.09 2.43
C TYR A 61 -3.66 2.70 2.59
N SER A 62 -3.28 2.15 3.75
CA SER A 62 -1.89 1.83 4.09
C SER A 62 -1.44 0.51 3.50
N ASN A 63 -2.31 -0.50 3.57
CA ASN A 63 -2.06 -1.86 3.06
C ASN A 63 -2.80 -2.15 1.74
N MET A 64 -3.80 -1.33 1.39
CA MET A 64 -4.54 -1.39 0.13
C MET A 64 -5.24 -2.73 -0.18
N TRP A 65 -5.39 -3.65 0.78
CA TRP A 65 -5.89 -5.01 0.50
C TRP A 65 -7.29 -5.06 -0.18
N PRO A 66 -8.27 -4.19 0.17
CA PRO A 66 -9.58 -4.21 -0.50
C PRO A 66 -9.52 -3.73 -1.95
N TYR A 67 -8.53 -2.89 -2.28
CA TYR A 67 -8.39 -2.27 -3.59
C TYR A 67 -7.40 -3.02 -4.48
N GLY A 68 -6.44 -3.71 -3.86
CA GLY A 68 -5.32 -4.37 -4.51
C GLY A 68 -5.47 -5.87 -4.62
N ASN A 69 -5.89 -6.56 -3.55
CA ASN A 69 -6.00 -8.02 -3.53
C ASN A 69 -7.39 -8.48 -4.00
N LEU A 70 -8.47 -7.91 -3.46
CA LEU A 70 -9.84 -8.30 -3.85
C LEU A 70 -10.09 -8.08 -5.34
N ARG A 71 -9.78 -6.87 -5.83
CA ARG A 71 -9.95 -6.50 -7.24
C ARG A 71 -9.01 -7.26 -8.18
N SER A 72 -8.00 -7.96 -7.67
CA SER A 72 -7.08 -8.75 -8.49
C SER A 72 -7.42 -10.23 -8.60
N GLY A 73 -8.37 -10.72 -7.81
CA GLY A 73 -8.63 -12.15 -7.69
C GLY A 73 -7.59 -12.93 -6.87
N ASP A 74 -6.64 -12.28 -6.21
CA ASP A 74 -5.71 -12.95 -5.28
C ASP A 74 -6.36 -13.25 -3.92
N ALA A 75 -7.44 -12.54 -3.57
CA ALA A 75 -8.17 -12.74 -2.34
C ALA A 75 -9.68 -12.67 -2.56
N TYR A 76 -10.42 -13.46 -1.79
CA TYR A 76 -11.82 -13.21 -1.50
C TYR A 76 -11.96 -12.28 -0.29
N LYS A 77 -13.11 -11.61 -0.18
CA LYS A 77 -13.38 -10.70 0.93
C LYS A 77 -13.24 -11.35 2.31
N GLY A 78 -13.73 -12.59 2.47
CA GLY A 78 -13.91 -13.21 3.78
C GLY A 78 -15.07 -12.56 4.55
N GLY A 79 -15.09 -12.73 5.88
CA GLY A 79 -16.20 -12.26 6.73
C GLY A 79 -17.47 -13.12 6.63
N ASP A 80 -18.62 -12.59 7.06
CA ASP A 80 -19.90 -13.33 7.23
C ASP A 80 -20.80 -13.41 6.00
N GLY A 81 -20.22 -13.35 4.81
CA GLY A 81 -20.96 -13.32 3.54
C GLY A 81 -21.00 -11.93 2.90
N ALA A 82 -21.79 -11.78 1.83
CA ALA A 82 -21.70 -10.63 0.91
C ALA A 82 -22.17 -9.31 1.54
N GLY A 83 -23.09 -9.35 2.51
CA GLY A 83 -23.60 -8.15 3.21
C GLY A 83 -22.69 -7.63 4.32
N ASP A 84 -21.70 -8.42 4.76
CA ASP A 84 -20.74 -8.02 5.79
C ASP A 84 -19.65 -7.12 5.16
N ILE A 85 -19.87 -5.80 5.22
CA ILE A 85 -19.17 -4.77 4.43
C ILE A 85 -19.39 -4.97 2.93
N SER A 86 -20.61 -4.67 2.48
CA SER A 86 -21.06 -4.87 1.09
C SER A 86 -20.19 -4.18 0.04
N GLU A 87 -19.57 -3.06 0.39
CA GLU A 87 -18.71 -2.28 -0.50
C GLU A 87 -17.47 -3.06 -0.92
N PHE A 88 -16.91 -3.89 -0.03
CA PHE A 88 -15.77 -4.76 -0.36
C PHE A 88 -16.19 -5.88 -1.31
N HIS A 89 -17.42 -6.38 -1.17
CA HIS A 89 -17.98 -7.33 -2.12
C HIS A 89 -18.19 -6.68 -3.51
N PHE A 90 -18.60 -5.41 -3.55
CA PHE A 90 -18.71 -4.67 -4.81
C PHE A 90 -17.35 -4.42 -5.47
N TYR A 91 -16.30 -4.20 -4.68
CA TYR A 91 -14.93 -4.13 -5.20
C TYR A 91 -14.47 -5.48 -5.75
N GLU A 92 -14.68 -6.58 -5.01
CA GLU A 92 -14.29 -7.94 -5.43
C GLU A 92 -14.98 -8.38 -6.73
N THR A 93 -16.28 -8.10 -6.86
CA THR A 93 -17.09 -8.57 -7.99
C THR A 93 -17.13 -7.60 -9.16
N PHE A 94 -16.76 -6.33 -8.95
CA PHE A 94 -17.02 -5.21 -9.88
C PHE A 94 -18.51 -5.00 -10.19
N ALA A 95 -19.40 -5.70 -9.49
CA ALA A 95 -20.84 -5.52 -9.57
C ALA A 95 -21.27 -4.53 -8.49
N LEU A 96 -22.20 -3.62 -8.83
CA LEU A 96 -22.71 -2.58 -7.92
C LEU A 96 -21.62 -1.67 -7.33
N ASN A 97 -20.42 -1.65 -7.90
CA ASN A 97 -19.47 -0.58 -7.65
C ASN A 97 -20.09 0.69 -8.26
N ARG A 98 -20.58 1.60 -7.43
CA ARG A 98 -21.38 2.76 -7.82
C ARG A 98 -20.70 4.05 -7.36
N ILE A 99 -21.02 5.15 -8.04
CA ILE A 99 -20.48 6.48 -7.72
C ILE A 99 -20.88 6.97 -6.32
N ASP A 100 -21.96 6.42 -5.73
CA ASP A 100 -22.49 6.74 -4.40
C ASP A 100 -21.95 5.81 -3.28
N ASN A 101 -20.95 4.98 -3.57
CA ASN A 101 -20.32 4.10 -2.58
C ASN A 101 -19.61 4.90 -1.47
N GLY A 102 -20.10 4.76 -0.23
CA GLY A 102 -19.64 5.56 0.91
C GLY A 102 -18.20 5.28 1.35
N LEU A 103 -17.70 4.04 1.22
CA LEU A 103 -16.31 3.71 1.57
C LEU A 103 -15.31 4.26 0.54
N THR A 104 -15.74 4.39 -0.71
CA THR A 104 -14.95 5.05 -1.77
C THR A 104 -14.82 6.54 -1.50
N ASP A 105 -15.91 7.20 -1.08
CA ASP A 105 -15.90 8.60 -0.65
C ASP A 105 -15.02 8.81 0.60
N LEU A 106 -15.14 7.92 1.59
CA LEU A 106 -14.34 7.95 2.81
C LEU A 106 -12.84 7.81 2.52
N LEU A 107 -12.46 6.92 1.60
CA LEU A 107 -11.07 6.74 1.16
C LEU A 107 -10.51 8.02 0.53
N TRP A 108 -11.26 8.61 -0.42
CA TRP A 108 -10.90 9.89 -1.04
C TRP A 108 -10.70 10.98 0.02
N PHE A 109 -11.68 11.13 0.92
CA PHE A 109 -11.63 12.12 2.00
C PHE A 109 -10.39 11.93 2.89
N ARG A 110 -10.10 10.70 3.33
CA ARG A 110 -8.94 10.40 4.19
C ARG A 110 -7.61 10.75 3.54
N LEU A 111 -7.44 10.40 2.27
CA LEU A 111 -6.22 10.74 1.53
C LEU A 111 -6.03 12.27 1.43
N TYR A 112 -7.09 13.03 1.22
CA TYR A 112 -7.01 14.50 1.24
C TYR A 112 -6.78 15.09 2.64
N VAL A 113 -7.24 14.45 3.72
CA VAL A 113 -6.86 14.83 5.10
C VAL A 113 -5.36 14.66 5.31
N CYS A 114 -4.77 13.56 4.82
CA CYS A 114 -3.33 13.33 4.88
C CYS A 114 -2.55 14.38 4.07
N ILE A 115 -2.99 14.67 2.85
CA ILE A 115 -2.42 15.74 2.01
C ILE A 115 -2.50 17.10 2.73
N GLY A 116 -3.65 17.41 3.34
CA GLY A 116 -3.83 18.65 4.11
C GLY A 116 -2.81 18.80 5.24
N ARG A 117 -2.48 17.72 5.95
CA ARG A 117 -1.42 17.71 6.98
C ARG A 117 -0.04 17.97 6.39
N THR A 118 0.27 17.35 5.25
CA THR A 118 1.56 17.58 4.57
C THR A 118 1.69 19.01 4.05
N ASN A 119 0.62 19.58 3.47
CA ASN A 119 0.61 20.94 2.98
C ASN A 119 0.72 21.96 4.11
N ASP A 120 0.04 21.75 5.25
CA ASP A 120 0.18 22.65 6.41
C ASP A 120 1.62 22.65 6.97
N ALA A 121 2.24 21.48 7.08
CA ALA A 121 3.63 21.38 7.50
C ALA A 121 4.60 22.05 6.49
N LEU A 122 4.39 21.85 5.19
CA LEU A 122 5.22 22.49 4.14
C LEU A 122 5.06 24.00 4.12
N ALA A 123 3.84 24.54 4.25
CA ALA A 123 3.61 25.97 4.31
C ALA A 123 4.42 26.64 5.43
N ARG A 124 4.49 25.99 6.61
CA ARG A 124 5.26 26.47 7.76
C ARG A 124 6.77 26.30 7.58
N LEU A 125 7.20 25.18 7.01
CA LEU A 125 8.61 24.97 6.65
C LEU A 125 9.08 26.00 5.61
N ASN A 126 8.20 26.45 4.71
CA ASN A 126 8.54 27.43 3.69
C ASN A 126 8.76 28.83 4.30
N THR A 127 8.09 29.18 5.39
CA THR A 127 8.19 30.51 6.04
C THR A 127 9.32 30.63 7.05
N ILE A 128 9.72 29.53 7.72
CA ILE A 128 10.83 29.56 8.69
C ILE A 128 12.18 29.77 7.98
N SER A 129 13.11 30.53 8.59
CA SER A 129 14.45 30.72 8.03
C SER A 129 15.34 29.49 8.23
N GLU A 130 16.27 29.24 7.31
CA GLU A 130 17.25 28.14 7.43
C GLU A 130 18.19 28.36 8.62
N ASP A 131 18.54 29.62 8.94
CA ASP A 131 19.34 29.95 10.13
C ASP A 131 18.65 29.52 11.44
N ALA A 132 17.31 29.66 11.50
CA ALA A 132 16.53 29.28 12.67
C ALA A 132 16.22 27.78 12.72
N PHE A 133 16.26 27.10 11.57
CA PHE A 133 15.97 25.68 11.45
C PHE A 133 16.85 25.03 10.36
N PRO A 134 18.09 24.63 10.70
CA PRO A 134 19.06 24.10 9.73
C PRO A 134 18.60 22.84 8.99
N GLU A 135 17.71 22.04 9.62
CA GLU A 135 17.12 20.83 9.03
C GLU A 135 15.96 21.13 8.05
N LYS A 136 15.68 22.40 7.75
CA LYS A 136 14.54 22.83 6.92
C LYS A 136 14.42 22.04 5.62
N VAL A 137 15.50 21.98 4.83
CA VAL A 137 15.48 21.32 3.51
C VAL A 137 15.25 19.82 3.64
N VAL A 138 15.86 19.18 4.64
CA VAL A 138 15.65 17.75 4.93
C VAL A 138 14.18 17.50 5.32
N ARG A 139 13.60 18.34 6.18
CA ARG A 139 12.19 18.23 6.57
C ARG A 139 11.21 18.52 5.43
N GLN A 140 11.51 19.48 4.56
CA GLN A 140 10.74 19.69 3.32
C GLN A 140 10.79 18.43 2.45
N ALA A 141 11.96 17.82 2.30
CA ALA A 141 12.15 16.60 1.54
C ALA A 141 11.32 15.42 2.11
N GLU A 142 11.33 15.24 3.42
CA GLU A 142 10.49 14.25 4.12
C GLU A 142 8.99 14.49 3.88
N VAL A 143 8.51 15.73 4.05
CA VAL A 143 7.07 16.02 3.92
C VAL A 143 6.61 15.96 2.47
N ARG A 144 7.43 16.38 1.49
CA ARG A 144 7.13 16.19 0.06
C ARG A 144 7.06 14.72 -0.30
N PHE A 145 7.95 13.88 0.22
CA PHE A 145 7.85 12.42 0.06
C PHE A 145 6.51 11.87 0.58
N LEU A 146 6.08 12.27 1.77
CA LEU A 146 4.78 11.85 2.33
C LEU A 146 3.61 12.33 1.46
N ARG A 147 3.65 13.58 0.99
CA ARG A 147 2.62 14.11 0.10
C ARG A 147 2.54 13.33 -1.21
N ALA A 148 3.69 13.04 -1.81
CA ALA A 148 3.78 12.23 -3.02
C ALA A 148 3.23 10.82 -2.82
N HIS A 149 3.46 10.21 -1.66
CA HIS A 149 2.86 8.92 -1.31
C HIS A 149 1.33 8.98 -1.35
N TYR A 150 0.69 9.97 -0.72
CA TYR A 150 -0.77 10.09 -0.73
C TYR A 150 -1.34 10.40 -2.11
N TYR A 151 -0.66 11.25 -2.91
CA TYR A 151 -1.06 11.47 -4.29
C TYR A 151 -0.84 10.26 -5.18
N PHE A 152 0.22 9.47 -4.96
CA PHE A 152 0.43 8.19 -5.65
C PHE A 152 -0.75 7.25 -5.40
N LEU A 153 -1.21 7.12 -4.15
CA LEU A 153 -2.39 6.32 -3.81
C LEU A 153 -3.64 6.82 -4.53
N LEU A 154 -3.92 8.13 -4.49
CA LEU A 154 -5.03 8.72 -5.25
C LEU A 154 -4.92 8.43 -6.76
N LYS A 155 -3.71 8.51 -7.32
CA LYS A 155 -3.46 8.33 -8.74
C LYS A 155 -3.75 6.90 -9.20
N VAL A 156 -3.30 5.90 -8.43
CA VAL A 156 -3.55 4.49 -8.76
C VAL A 156 -5.00 4.06 -8.49
N LEU A 157 -5.70 4.75 -7.57
CA LEU A 157 -7.10 4.48 -7.26
C LEU A 157 -8.08 5.14 -8.23
N PHE A 158 -7.89 6.42 -8.54
CA PHE A 158 -8.89 7.26 -9.20
C PHE A 158 -8.46 7.82 -10.55
N LYS A 159 -7.21 7.64 -10.98
CA LYS A 159 -6.60 8.21 -12.21
C LYS A 159 -6.51 9.73 -12.25
N TYR A 160 -7.61 10.45 -12.06
CA TYR A 160 -7.72 11.90 -12.09
C TYR A 160 -8.21 12.42 -10.73
N MET A 161 -7.46 13.39 -10.20
CA MET A 161 -7.73 14.00 -8.90
C MET A 161 -7.28 15.47 -8.94
N PRO A 162 -7.92 16.37 -8.17
CA PRO A 162 -7.46 17.74 -8.06
C PRO A 162 -6.09 17.76 -7.35
N TYR A 163 -5.10 18.36 -7.99
CA TYR A 163 -3.78 18.53 -7.39
C TYR A 163 -3.74 19.87 -6.64
N ILE A 164 -3.48 19.80 -5.34
CA ILE A 164 -3.44 20.94 -4.41
C ILE A 164 -2.14 20.84 -3.59
N ASP A 165 -1.28 21.82 -3.73
CA ASP A 165 -0.06 21.95 -2.93
C ASP A 165 -0.20 23.06 -1.87
N GLU A 166 0.87 23.28 -1.11
CA GLU A 166 0.91 24.24 -0.01
C GLU A 166 0.88 25.71 -0.47
N THR A 167 1.05 25.97 -1.77
CA THR A 167 1.07 27.33 -2.33
C THR A 167 -0.33 27.82 -2.70
N VAL A 168 -1.31 26.92 -2.76
CA VAL A 168 -2.70 27.23 -3.08
C VAL A 168 -3.43 27.78 -1.85
N ALA A 169 -3.96 29.00 -1.95
CA ALA A 169 -4.82 29.57 -0.91
C ALA A 169 -6.13 28.78 -0.75
N LYS A 170 -6.60 28.58 0.49
CA LYS A 170 -7.74 27.69 0.81
C LYS A 170 -9.04 28.12 0.14
N GLU A 171 -9.25 29.43 0.00
CA GLU A 171 -10.39 30.04 -0.71
C GLU A 171 -10.45 29.66 -2.20
N ASN A 172 -9.32 29.26 -2.79
CA ASN A 172 -9.22 28.85 -4.19
C ASN A 172 -9.44 27.35 -4.40
N TYR A 173 -9.48 26.54 -3.33
CA TYR A 173 -9.71 25.09 -3.44
C TYR A 173 -10.96 24.73 -4.25
N PRO A 174 -12.12 25.40 -4.06
CA PRO A 174 -13.34 25.08 -4.83
C PRO A 174 -13.24 25.33 -6.33
N ALA A 175 -12.20 26.02 -6.81
CA ALA A 175 -11.98 26.34 -8.22
C ALA A 175 -11.03 25.37 -8.93
N ILE A 176 -10.44 24.40 -8.22
CA ILE A 176 -9.46 23.47 -8.79
C ILE A 176 -10.19 22.25 -9.36
N SER A 177 -10.10 22.01 -10.67
CA SER A 177 -10.69 20.82 -11.29
C SER A 177 -9.80 19.59 -11.13
N ASN A 178 -10.41 18.40 -11.02
CA ASN A 178 -9.69 17.12 -11.14
C ASN A 178 -9.15 16.82 -12.54
N LYS A 179 -9.56 17.63 -13.54
CA LYS A 179 -9.07 17.60 -14.92
C LYS A 179 -8.19 18.81 -15.26
N ALA A 180 -7.77 19.60 -14.26
CA ALA A 180 -6.88 20.73 -14.48
C ALA A 180 -5.49 20.30 -15.01
N LEU A 181 -5.06 19.08 -14.66
CA LEU A 181 -3.85 18.43 -15.15
C LEU A 181 -4.22 17.13 -15.86
N GLY A 182 -3.52 16.82 -16.94
CA GLY A 182 -3.60 15.54 -17.64
C GLY A 182 -2.99 14.39 -16.84
N ASN A 183 -3.21 13.15 -17.32
CA ASN A 183 -2.73 11.93 -16.66
C ASN A 183 -1.21 11.95 -16.38
N ASP A 184 -0.43 12.32 -17.40
CA ASP A 184 1.04 12.31 -17.34
C ASP A 184 1.60 13.49 -16.55
N GLU A 185 0.92 14.63 -16.55
CA GLU A 185 1.26 15.80 -15.73
C GLU A 185 1.06 15.50 -14.25
N LEU A 186 -0.03 14.81 -13.89
CA LEU A 186 -0.26 14.35 -12.51
C LEU A 186 0.84 13.38 -12.05
N TRP A 187 1.24 12.42 -12.89
CA TRP A 187 2.38 11.55 -12.60
C TRP A 187 3.67 12.34 -12.40
N THR A 188 3.90 13.36 -13.24
CA THR A 188 5.09 14.22 -13.16
C THR A 188 5.11 15.00 -11.84
N LYS A 189 3.98 15.57 -11.40
CA LYS A 189 3.88 16.25 -10.11
C LYS A 189 4.22 15.36 -8.92
N ILE A 190 3.77 14.09 -8.96
CA ILE A 190 4.10 13.10 -7.93
C ILE A 190 5.61 12.77 -7.97
N ALA A 191 6.14 12.52 -9.17
CA ALA A 191 7.56 12.22 -9.36
C ALA A 191 8.46 13.39 -8.92
N ASP A 192 8.04 14.64 -9.10
CA ASP A 192 8.83 15.81 -8.72
C ASP A 192 8.99 15.95 -7.20
N ASP A 193 7.94 15.67 -6.42
CA ASP A 193 8.03 15.63 -4.96
C ASP A 193 8.99 14.52 -4.49
N PHE A 194 8.92 13.32 -5.09
CA PHE A 194 9.86 12.23 -4.79
C PHE A 194 11.29 12.51 -5.25
N ARG A 195 11.48 13.19 -6.38
CA ARG A 195 12.80 13.58 -6.88
C ARG A 195 13.45 14.60 -5.97
N PHE A 196 12.69 15.62 -5.55
CA PHE A 196 13.16 16.55 -4.53
C PHE A 196 13.56 15.82 -3.24
N ALA A 197 12.77 14.83 -2.81
CA ALA A 197 13.11 14.03 -1.65
C ALA A 197 14.44 13.25 -1.84
N ALA A 198 14.60 12.58 -2.98
CA ALA A 198 15.82 11.83 -3.30
C ALA A 198 17.08 12.71 -3.35
N ASP A 199 16.96 13.94 -3.84
CA ASP A 199 18.08 14.87 -3.97
C ASP A 199 18.52 15.44 -2.62
N ASN A 200 17.57 15.62 -1.69
CA ASN A 200 17.79 16.41 -0.47
C ASN A 200 17.80 15.59 0.84
N LEU A 201 17.35 14.34 0.84
CA LEU A 201 17.42 13.49 2.03
C LEU A 201 18.84 12.96 2.27
N PRO A 202 19.24 12.72 3.53
CA PRO A 202 20.48 12.01 3.84
C PRO A 202 20.37 10.52 3.50
N ALA A 203 21.53 9.87 3.32
CA ALA A 203 21.61 8.42 3.06
C ALA A 203 21.08 7.59 4.24
N THR A 204 21.23 8.10 5.46
CA THR A 204 20.76 7.47 6.70
C THR A 204 20.02 8.50 7.55
N GLN A 205 19.08 8.04 8.37
CA GLN A 205 18.32 8.87 9.31
C GLN A 205 18.56 8.38 10.73
N PRO A 206 18.67 9.29 11.74
CA PRO A 206 18.78 8.89 13.14
C PRO A 206 17.53 8.16 13.65
N GLN A 207 16.36 8.52 13.11
CA GLN A 207 15.08 7.88 13.41
C GLN A 207 14.70 7.00 12.23
N ILE A 208 14.70 5.67 12.45
CA ILE A 208 14.50 4.65 11.41
C ILE A 208 13.18 4.84 10.64
N GLY A 209 12.14 5.37 11.31
CA GLY A 209 10.84 5.65 10.68
C GLY A 209 10.84 6.83 9.71
N ARG A 210 11.88 7.67 9.69
CA ARG A 210 11.99 8.78 8.72
C ARG A 210 12.51 8.26 7.40
N VAL A 211 11.97 8.79 6.31
CA VAL A 211 12.43 8.43 4.97
C VAL A 211 13.88 8.88 4.74
N ASN A 212 14.68 7.99 4.14
CA ASN A 212 16.05 8.27 3.71
C ASN A 212 16.13 8.45 2.18
N LYS A 213 17.31 8.85 1.68
CA LYS A 213 17.58 9.05 0.25
C LYS A 213 17.22 7.85 -0.62
N PHE A 214 17.59 6.64 -0.22
CA PHE A 214 17.42 5.45 -1.04
C PHE A 214 15.96 4.98 -1.05
N ALA A 215 15.23 5.18 0.04
CA ALA A 215 13.79 4.99 0.10
C ALA A 215 13.04 5.96 -0.85
N ALA A 216 13.46 7.23 -0.89
CA ALA A 216 12.91 8.20 -1.85
C ALA A 216 13.21 7.82 -3.30
N LYS A 217 14.43 7.34 -3.61
CA LYS A 217 14.78 6.83 -4.94
C LYS A 217 13.96 5.60 -5.33
N ALA A 218 13.74 4.67 -4.41
CA ALA A 218 12.92 3.49 -4.67
C ALA A 218 11.45 3.87 -4.98
N TYR A 219 10.87 4.84 -4.26
CA TYR A 219 9.52 5.31 -4.54
C TYR A 219 9.44 6.14 -5.83
N LEU A 220 10.46 6.92 -6.14
CA LEU A 220 10.58 7.59 -7.44
C LEU A 220 10.61 6.56 -8.57
N ALA A 221 11.42 5.49 -8.44
CA ALA A 221 11.47 4.40 -9.41
C ALA A 221 10.09 3.73 -9.58
N LYS A 222 9.37 3.46 -8.47
CA LYS A 222 7.98 2.95 -8.51
C LYS A 222 7.05 3.90 -9.27
N THR A 223 7.13 5.20 -9.01
CA THR A 223 6.28 6.22 -9.65
C THR A 223 6.57 6.32 -11.15
N LEU A 224 7.84 6.37 -11.53
CA LEU A 224 8.27 6.42 -12.93
C LEU A 224 7.93 5.12 -13.65
N LEU A 225 8.01 3.96 -12.98
CA LEU A 225 7.58 2.69 -13.56
C LEU A 225 6.08 2.72 -13.91
N TYR A 226 5.22 3.28 -13.05
CA TYR A 226 3.81 3.48 -13.36
C TYR A 226 3.60 4.51 -14.49
N GLN A 227 4.36 5.61 -14.49
CA GLN A 227 4.29 6.66 -15.50
C GLN A 227 4.74 6.20 -16.89
N ALA A 228 5.65 5.23 -16.97
CA ALA A 228 6.16 4.69 -18.22
C ALA A 228 5.06 4.00 -19.05
N TYR A 229 4.08 3.37 -18.40
CA TYR A 229 2.93 2.77 -19.07
C TYR A 229 1.90 3.85 -19.42
N LYS A 230 2.00 4.39 -20.64
CA LYS A 230 1.12 5.46 -21.13
C LYS A 230 -0.28 4.94 -21.32
N GLN A 231 -1.27 5.73 -20.88
CA GLN A 231 -2.68 5.39 -21.03
C GLN A 231 -3.46 6.49 -21.72
N ASP A 232 -4.45 6.11 -22.53
CA ASP A 232 -5.43 7.04 -23.09
C ASP A 232 -6.56 7.37 -22.08
N GLU A 233 -7.50 8.24 -22.47
CA GLU A 233 -8.65 8.60 -21.62
C GLU A 233 -9.54 7.39 -21.28
N ASN A 234 -9.57 6.35 -22.11
CA ASN A 234 -10.32 5.11 -21.92
C ASN A 234 -9.54 4.04 -21.12
N ASN A 235 -8.50 4.44 -20.39
CA ASN A 235 -7.68 3.57 -19.53
C ASN A 235 -6.89 2.48 -20.30
N THR A 236 -6.82 2.55 -21.62
CA THR A 236 -6.06 1.58 -22.41
C THR A 236 -4.59 1.98 -22.43
N VAL A 237 -3.71 1.01 -22.15
CA VAL A 237 -2.26 1.22 -22.28
C VAL A 237 -1.91 1.34 -23.78
N THR A 238 -1.38 2.49 -24.17
CA THR A 238 -1.07 2.83 -25.57
C THR A 238 0.40 2.64 -25.92
N GLY A 239 1.27 2.53 -24.92
CA GLY A 239 2.70 2.29 -25.10
C GLY A 239 3.45 2.28 -23.78
N VAL A 240 4.71 1.84 -23.84
CA VAL A 240 5.64 1.86 -22.70
C VAL A 240 6.81 2.76 -23.05
N ASP A 241 6.99 3.85 -22.30
CA ASP A 241 8.01 4.84 -22.57
C ASP A 241 9.41 4.38 -22.14
N ALA A 242 10.24 4.05 -23.11
CA ALA A 242 11.58 3.56 -22.90
C ALA A 242 12.48 4.57 -22.15
N ALA A 243 12.32 5.88 -22.37
CA ALA A 243 13.13 6.89 -21.70
C ALA A 243 12.85 6.94 -20.18
N THR A 244 11.58 6.86 -19.80
CA THR A 244 11.19 6.74 -18.39
C THR A 244 11.68 5.43 -17.77
N LEU A 245 11.61 4.30 -18.49
CA LEU A 245 12.16 3.02 -18.01
C LEU A 245 13.68 3.05 -17.78
N GLN A 246 14.43 3.80 -18.58
CA GLN A 246 15.87 3.97 -18.34
C GLN A 246 16.12 4.74 -17.03
N GLN A 247 15.28 5.72 -16.68
CA GLN A 247 15.36 6.40 -15.38
C GLN A 247 15.03 5.45 -14.23
N VAL A 248 14.04 4.56 -14.39
CA VAL A 248 13.72 3.51 -13.40
C VAL A 248 14.96 2.64 -13.15
N ASN A 249 15.60 2.15 -14.21
CA ASN A 249 16.82 1.35 -14.08
C ASN A 249 17.94 2.08 -13.35
N ALA A 250 18.21 3.34 -13.72
CA ALA A 250 19.26 4.14 -13.08
C ALA A 250 18.99 4.34 -11.57
N LEU A 251 17.76 4.66 -11.19
CA LEU A 251 17.38 4.82 -9.78
C LEU A 251 17.50 3.51 -8.99
N CYS A 252 17.05 2.39 -9.58
CA CYS A 252 17.23 1.08 -8.97
C CYS A 252 18.70 0.70 -8.83
N ASP A 253 19.55 1.01 -9.82
CA ASP A 253 20.99 0.83 -9.73
C ASP A 253 21.60 1.61 -8.57
N GLU A 254 21.21 2.86 -8.38
CA GLU A 254 21.69 3.66 -7.26
C GLU A 254 21.28 3.09 -5.89
N VAL A 255 20.06 2.53 -5.77
CA VAL A 255 19.61 1.87 -4.54
C VAL A 255 20.37 0.56 -4.31
N ILE A 256 20.50 -0.29 -5.33
CA ILE A 256 21.20 -1.58 -5.24
C ILE A 256 22.68 -1.38 -4.92
N ASN A 257 23.35 -0.49 -5.67
CA ASN A 257 24.80 -0.24 -5.53
C ASN A 257 25.15 0.53 -4.25
N SER A 258 24.16 1.10 -3.54
CA SER A 258 24.38 1.72 -2.24
C SER A 258 24.82 0.72 -1.16
N GLY A 259 24.46 -0.56 -1.32
CA GLY A 259 24.65 -1.59 -0.30
C GLY A 259 23.83 -1.36 0.98
N HIS A 260 22.89 -0.41 0.99
CA HIS A 260 22.10 -0.06 2.17
C HIS A 260 21.03 -1.11 2.51
N TYR A 261 20.56 -1.86 1.50
CA TYR A 261 19.51 -2.85 1.61
C TYR A 261 19.95 -4.20 1.02
N GLN A 262 19.35 -5.29 1.49
CA GLN A 262 19.58 -6.64 1.00
C GLN A 262 18.35 -7.52 1.27
N LEU A 263 18.19 -8.60 0.50
CA LEU A 263 17.18 -9.61 0.79
C LEU A 263 17.46 -10.27 2.14
N ASN A 264 16.41 -10.45 2.93
CA ASN A 264 16.42 -11.34 4.08
C ASN A 264 16.73 -12.76 3.63
N SER A 265 17.53 -13.48 4.41
CA SER A 265 17.88 -14.87 4.12
C SER A 265 16.67 -15.81 4.13
N ASP A 266 15.67 -15.49 4.96
CA ASP A 266 14.38 -16.16 5.03
C ASP A 266 13.26 -15.15 4.80
N PHE A 267 12.38 -15.44 3.84
CA PHE A 267 11.23 -14.60 3.47
C PHE A 267 10.30 -14.31 4.65
N ALA A 268 10.22 -15.20 5.64
CA ALA A 268 9.41 -15.00 6.84
C ALA A 268 9.77 -13.71 7.61
N ASN A 269 11.03 -13.28 7.55
CA ASN A 269 11.52 -12.13 8.32
C ASN A 269 10.92 -10.79 7.86
N ASN A 270 10.30 -10.75 6.67
CA ASN A 270 9.51 -9.60 6.24
C ASN A 270 8.18 -9.47 7.01
N PHE A 271 7.70 -10.53 7.65
CA PHE A 271 6.34 -10.59 8.21
C PHE A 271 6.30 -10.95 9.70
N LYS A 272 7.40 -10.72 10.41
CA LYS A 272 7.55 -10.95 11.85
C LYS A 272 7.87 -9.64 12.57
N SER A 273 7.19 -9.40 13.70
CA SER A 273 7.47 -8.26 14.59
C SER A 273 8.90 -8.27 15.14
N ALA A 274 9.49 -9.45 15.34
CA ALA A 274 10.86 -9.59 15.84
C ALA A 274 11.96 -9.12 14.86
N THR A 275 11.63 -8.90 13.57
CA THR A 275 12.59 -8.57 12.51
C THR A 275 12.17 -7.32 11.74
N GLU A 276 11.41 -6.44 12.37
CA GLU A 276 11.02 -5.15 11.80
C GLU A 276 12.23 -4.30 11.47
N ASN A 277 12.08 -3.42 10.46
CA ASN A 277 13.16 -2.57 9.99
C ASN A 277 14.41 -3.38 9.59
N SER A 278 14.21 -4.62 9.13
CA SER A 278 15.26 -5.46 8.57
C SER A 278 15.91 -4.79 7.36
N THR A 279 17.00 -5.36 6.89
CA THR A 279 17.70 -4.86 5.72
C THR A 279 16.90 -4.95 4.40
N GLU A 280 15.77 -5.68 4.39
CA GLU A 280 14.84 -5.72 3.26
C GLU A 280 13.76 -4.62 3.35
N SER A 281 13.59 -3.99 4.51
CA SER A 281 12.61 -2.91 4.76
C SER A 281 13.13 -1.57 4.23
N VAL A 282 12.70 -1.19 3.02
CA VAL A 282 13.12 0.07 2.38
C VAL A 282 12.35 1.26 2.94
N PHE A 283 11.03 1.12 3.07
CA PHE A 283 10.19 2.10 3.74
C PHE A 283 8.97 1.42 4.38
N ALA A 284 8.81 1.63 5.69
CA ALA A 284 7.76 0.99 6.48
C ALA A 284 6.99 1.99 7.33
N ILE A 285 5.70 1.71 7.48
CA ILE A 285 4.85 2.35 8.47
C ILE A 285 5.24 1.83 9.85
N GLN A 286 5.58 2.76 10.74
CA GLN A 286 5.92 2.44 12.12
C GLN A 286 4.64 2.41 12.97
N TYR A 287 4.31 1.24 13.50
CA TYR A 287 3.27 1.05 14.48
C TYR A 287 3.90 0.89 15.88
N SER A 288 3.11 1.16 16.93
CA SER A 288 3.59 1.13 18.31
C SER A 288 2.50 0.72 19.30
N ARG A 289 2.93 0.07 20.36
CA ARG A 289 2.14 -0.24 21.56
C ARG A 289 2.79 0.44 22.76
N GLU A 290 2.00 0.67 23.81
CA GLU A 290 2.51 1.22 25.09
C GLU A 290 3.22 2.57 24.92
N ASP A 291 2.80 3.35 23.92
CA ASP A 291 3.38 4.63 23.51
C ASP A 291 2.76 5.85 24.25
N GLY A 292 2.02 5.60 25.33
CA GLY A 292 1.30 6.62 26.07
C GLY A 292 -0.07 7.00 25.48
N THR A 293 -0.44 6.49 24.30
CA THR A 293 -1.81 6.62 23.78
C THR A 293 -2.74 5.56 24.39
N PRO A 294 -4.07 5.79 24.45
CA PRO A 294 -4.99 4.86 25.12
C PRO A 294 -5.05 3.45 24.53
N LYS A 295 -4.72 3.30 23.24
CA LYS A 295 -4.85 2.02 22.51
C LYS A 295 -3.61 1.65 21.71
N GLY A 296 -2.54 2.45 21.75
CA GLY A 296 -1.41 2.32 20.83
C GLY A 296 -1.75 2.83 19.42
N ARG A 297 -0.70 3.14 18.67
CA ARG A 297 -0.76 3.32 17.22
C ARG A 297 -0.63 1.95 16.53
N LEU A 298 -1.75 1.24 16.41
CA LEU A 298 -1.78 -0.11 15.87
C LEU A 298 -2.28 -0.15 14.42
N ASP A 299 -2.07 -1.27 13.74
CA ASP A 299 -2.56 -1.53 12.38
C ASP A 299 -4.07 -1.77 12.36
N TYR A 300 -4.84 -0.68 12.35
CA TYR A 300 -6.30 -0.75 12.27
C TYR A 300 -6.81 -1.11 10.88
N GLY A 301 -5.98 -1.04 9.84
CA GLY A 301 -6.33 -1.40 8.47
C GLY A 301 -6.58 -2.89 8.29
N HIS A 302 -5.90 -3.73 9.08
CA HIS A 302 -6.05 -5.18 9.11
C HIS A 302 -6.88 -5.71 10.29
N ALA A 303 -7.60 -4.85 11.01
CA ALA A 303 -8.25 -5.23 12.27
C ALA A 303 -9.27 -6.38 12.14
N LEU A 304 -9.80 -6.63 10.93
CA LEU A 304 -10.79 -7.67 10.65
C LEU A 304 -10.19 -8.99 10.11
N ASN A 305 -8.89 -9.00 9.83
CA ASN A 305 -8.26 -10.08 9.05
C ASN A 305 -7.81 -11.27 9.91
N TYR A 306 -7.92 -11.15 11.23
CA TYR A 306 -7.56 -12.21 12.15
C TYR A 306 -8.56 -13.38 12.11
N PRO A 307 -8.10 -14.62 12.38
CA PRO A 307 -8.95 -15.81 12.37
C PRO A 307 -10.01 -15.85 13.49
N MET A 308 -11.01 -16.71 13.30
CA MET A 308 -12.06 -17.00 14.29
C MET A 308 -11.69 -18.19 15.19
N ASN A 309 -10.97 -17.91 16.27
CA ASN A 309 -10.75 -18.88 17.34
C ASN A 309 -10.88 -18.22 18.72
N THR A 310 -10.72 -18.98 19.79
CA THR A 310 -10.83 -18.48 21.17
C THR A 310 -9.77 -17.45 21.53
N ASP A 311 -8.59 -17.55 20.93
CA ASP A 311 -7.46 -16.65 21.20
C ASP A 311 -7.61 -15.31 20.51
N TYR A 312 -8.17 -15.28 19.30
CA TYR A 312 -8.41 -14.08 18.51
C TYR A 312 -9.82 -13.52 18.73
N GLY A 313 -10.86 -14.28 18.37
CA GLY A 313 -12.25 -13.85 18.35
C GLY A 313 -12.81 -13.82 16.93
N CYS A 314 -12.67 -12.69 16.24
CA CYS A 314 -13.22 -12.45 14.88
C CYS A 314 -12.15 -11.78 13.98
N CYS A 315 -12.29 -11.62 12.67
CA CYS A 315 -13.50 -11.69 11.86
C CYS A 315 -13.29 -12.44 10.54
N GLY A 316 -12.08 -12.92 10.25
CA GLY A 316 -11.77 -13.79 9.10
C GLY A 316 -11.96 -13.12 7.73
N PHE A 317 -11.61 -11.85 7.59
CA PHE A 317 -11.51 -11.16 6.29
C PHE A 317 -10.17 -11.43 5.60
N HIS A 318 -10.05 -11.04 4.33
CA HIS A 318 -8.83 -11.13 3.52
C HIS A 318 -8.35 -12.58 3.32
N SER A 319 -9.21 -13.39 2.72
CA SER A 319 -8.97 -14.81 2.46
C SER A 319 -8.27 -15.03 1.12
N PRO A 320 -7.07 -15.62 1.05
CA PRO A 320 -6.45 -16.02 -0.21
C PRO A 320 -7.39 -16.83 -1.10
N SER A 321 -7.44 -16.51 -2.40
CA SER A 321 -8.28 -17.25 -3.35
C SER A 321 -7.69 -18.61 -3.70
N TYR A 322 -8.54 -19.52 -4.20
CA TYR A 322 -8.07 -20.78 -4.77
C TYR A 322 -7.10 -20.54 -5.92
N ASN A 323 -7.37 -19.54 -6.77
CA ASN A 323 -6.46 -19.17 -7.86
C ASN A 323 -5.07 -18.78 -7.35
N LEU A 324 -4.97 -17.99 -6.28
CA LEU A 324 -3.68 -17.60 -5.69
C LEU A 324 -2.95 -18.82 -5.11
N VAL A 325 -3.61 -19.65 -4.31
CA VAL A 325 -3.00 -20.86 -3.73
C VAL A 325 -2.44 -21.76 -4.84
N ASN A 326 -3.21 -21.95 -5.90
CA ASN A 326 -2.79 -22.72 -7.06
C ASN A 326 -1.58 -22.11 -7.78
N ALA A 327 -1.39 -20.78 -7.73
CA ALA A 327 -0.30 -20.09 -8.42
C ALA A 327 1.09 -20.40 -7.82
N PHE A 328 1.13 -20.86 -6.58
CA PHE A 328 2.37 -21.32 -5.94
C PHE A 328 2.80 -22.72 -6.39
N LYS A 329 2.00 -23.45 -7.18
CA LYS A 329 2.40 -24.76 -7.71
C LYS A 329 3.57 -24.65 -8.66
N THR A 330 4.50 -25.58 -8.50
CA THR A 330 5.66 -25.74 -9.37
C THR A 330 5.62 -27.08 -10.09
N ASP A 331 6.25 -27.13 -11.25
CA ASP A 331 6.38 -28.35 -12.03
C ASP A 331 7.53 -29.24 -11.52
N ALA A 332 7.76 -30.36 -12.20
CA ALA A 332 8.84 -31.29 -11.89
C ALA A 332 10.25 -30.70 -12.06
N THR A 333 10.40 -29.54 -12.68
CA THR A 333 11.67 -28.79 -12.80
C THR A 333 11.81 -27.68 -11.76
N GLY A 334 10.80 -27.45 -10.92
CA GLY A 334 10.79 -26.39 -9.90
C GLY A 334 10.45 -25.01 -10.46
N LEU A 335 9.90 -24.92 -11.68
CA LEU A 335 9.41 -23.68 -12.27
C LEU A 335 7.90 -23.52 -12.04
N PRO A 336 7.36 -22.29 -12.04
CA PRO A 336 5.92 -22.09 -11.92
C PRO A 336 5.15 -22.73 -13.09
N MET A 337 3.98 -23.31 -12.79
CA MET A 337 3.12 -23.92 -13.80
C MET A 337 2.32 -22.88 -14.61
N PHE A 338 2.97 -21.94 -15.30
CA PHE A 338 2.35 -20.72 -15.87
C PHE A 338 1.00 -20.93 -16.58
N ASN A 339 0.86 -22.01 -17.34
CA ASN A 339 -0.32 -22.26 -18.17
C ASN A 339 -1.32 -23.25 -17.54
N THR A 340 -0.90 -24.04 -16.56
CA THR A 340 -1.69 -25.18 -16.03
C THR A 340 -1.86 -25.12 -14.51
N PHE A 341 -1.35 -24.07 -13.86
CA PHE A 341 -1.43 -23.91 -12.40
C PHE A 341 -2.87 -24.01 -11.91
N ASN A 342 -3.85 -23.52 -12.68
CA ASN A 342 -5.23 -23.45 -12.21
C ASN A 342 -6.15 -24.60 -12.72
N ASP A 343 -5.62 -25.58 -13.45
CA ASP A 343 -6.42 -26.65 -14.07
C ASP A 343 -7.06 -27.57 -13.03
N LYS A 344 -6.35 -27.84 -11.93
CA LYS A 344 -6.83 -28.60 -10.78
C LYS A 344 -6.74 -27.75 -9.52
N ASN A 345 -7.86 -27.62 -8.82
CA ASN A 345 -7.91 -26.91 -7.55
C ASN A 345 -7.27 -27.74 -6.43
N ILE A 346 -6.46 -27.09 -5.60
CA ILE A 346 -5.83 -27.67 -4.40
C ILE A 346 -6.69 -27.27 -3.21
N THR A 347 -7.34 -28.24 -2.57
CA THR A 347 -8.26 -27.96 -1.44
C THR A 347 -8.09 -28.92 -0.27
N GLY A 348 -7.52 -30.10 -0.47
CA GLY A 348 -7.31 -31.09 0.57
C GLY A 348 -5.90 -31.04 1.17
N GLY A 349 -5.76 -31.37 2.46
CA GLY A 349 -4.45 -31.40 3.13
C GLY A 349 -3.41 -32.29 2.45
N SER A 350 -3.81 -33.45 1.89
CA SER A 350 -2.91 -34.35 1.16
C SER A 350 -2.44 -33.78 -0.19
N ASP A 351 -3.16 -32.81 -0.78
CA ASP A 351 -2.76 -32.19 -2.03
C ASP A 351 -1.43 -31.42 -1.85
N PHE A 352 -1.19 -30.83 -0.67
CA PHE A 352 0.01 -30.07 -0.33
C PHE A 352 1.27 -30.93 -0.18
N GLN A 353 1.09 -32.25 -0.04
CA GLN A 353 2.18 -33.23 0.03
C GLN A 353 2.40 -33.95 -1.31
N THR A 354 1.34 -34.12 -2.11
CA THR A 354 1.39 -34.85 -3.38
C THR A 354 1.79 -33.98 -4.58
N ASN A 355 1.58 -32.67 -4.51
CA ASN A 355 2.04 -31.71 -5.51
C ASN A 355 3.25 -30.94 -4.97
N THR A 356 4.00 -30.29 -5.86
CA THR A 356 5.14 -29.45 -5.49
C THR A 356 4.79 -27.97 -5.48
N PHE A 357 5.34 -27.22 -4.53
CA PHE A 357 5.03 -25.81 -4.31
C PHE A 357 6.27 -24.95 -4.09
N ASP A 358 6.11 -23.65 -4.31
CA ASP A 358 7.01 -22.62 -3.83
C ASP A 358 6.85 -22.40 -2.31
N PRO A 359 7.93 -22.35 -1.51
CA PRO A 359 7.87 -22.15 -0.06
C PRO A 359 7.08 -20.91 0.39
N ARG A 360 7.02 -19.86 -0.45
CA ARG A 360 6.26 -18.64 -0.14
C ARG A 360 4.78 -18.89 0.08
N LEU A 361 4.23 -20.03 -0.36
CA LEU A 361 2.87 -20.45 -0.05
C LEU A 361 2.61 -20.45 1.46
N ASP A 362 3.43 -21.18 2.24
CA ASP A 362 3.22 -21.37 3.69
C ASP A 362 3.74 -20.19 4.53
N HIS A 363 4.39 -19.21 3.89
CA HIS A 363 4.63 -17.89 4.48
C HIS A 363 3.45 -16.92 4.28
N THR A 364 2.58 -17.21 3.30
CA THR A 364 1.52 -16.29 2.85
C THR A 364 0.13 -16.74 3.27
N VAL A 365 -0.15 -18.04 3.23
CA VAL A 365 -1.51 -18.60 3.33
C VAL A 365 -1.62 -19.50 4.56
N ALA A 366 -2.60 -19.22 5.42
CA ALA A 366 -3.02 -20.12 6.48
C ALA A 366 -3.89 -21.24 5.87
N ILE A 367 -3.41 -22.47 5.95
CA ILE A 367 -4.03 -23.66 5.33
C ILE A 367 -4.49 -24.61 6.43
N PRO A 368 -5.73 -25.14 6.38
CA PRO A 368 -6.20 -26.08 7.40
C PRO A 368 -5.27 -27.30 7.54
N GLY A 369 -4.83 -27.56 8.77
CA GLY A 369 -3.87 -28.62 9.10
C GLY A 369 -2.41 -28.16 9.10
N HIS A 370 -2.10 -26.95 8.63
CA HIS A 370 -0.74 -26.39 8.68
C HIS A 370 -0.53 -25.60 9.99
N PRO A 371 0.72 -25.50 10.47
CA PRO A 371 1.11 -24.58 11.53
C PRO A 371 0.71 -23.12 11.20
N TYR A 372 0.02 -22.46 12.12
CA TYR A 372 -0.32 -21.04 11.97
C TYR A 372 0.86 -20.19 12.45
N LYS A 373 1.32 -19.25 11.61
CA LYS A 373 2.44 -18.34 11.92
C LYS A 373 3.69 -19.06 12.46
N TYR A 374 4.02 -20.19 11.86
CA TYR A 374 5.22 -20.98 12.15
C TYR A 374 5.26 -21.64 13.53
N ASP A 375 4.16 -21.66 14.28
CA ASP A 375 4.06 -22.40 15.55
C ASP A 375 3.51 -23.82 15.29
N PRO A 376 4.34 -24.87 15.40
CA PRO A 376 3.91 -26.25 15.15
C PRO A 376 2.89 -26.78 16.16
N GLY A 377 2.72 -26.10 17.29
CA GLY A 377 1.69 -26.41 18.29
C GLY A 377 0.36 -25.70 18.03
N PHE A 378 0.33 -24.70 17.15
CA PHE A 378 -0.86 -23.89 16.88
C PHE A 378 -1.37 -24.15 15.45
N ILE A 379 -2.10 -25.24 15.28
CA ILE A 379 -2.54 -25.71 13.96
C ILE A 379 -3.80 -24.99 13.50
N TYR A 380 -3.72 -24.36 12.33
CA TYR A 380 -4.85 -23.65 11.72
C TYR A 380 -5.97 -24.63 11.34
N GLN A 381 -7.21 -24.29 11.68
CA GLN A 381 -8.38 -25.14 11.44
C GLN A 381 -9.32 -24.50 10.42
N ARG A 382 -10.05 -25.33 9.69
CA ARG A 382 -11.11 -24.87 8.77
C ARG A 382 -12.13 -23.95 9.45
N SER A 383 -12.48 -24.23 10.71
CA SER A 383 -13.43 -23.45 11.49
C SER A 383 -12.94 -22.05 11.87
N TRP A 384 -11.67 -21.73 11.63
CA TRP A 384 -11.11 -20.40 11.90
C TRP A 384 -11.39 -19.40 10.76
N ALA A 385 -11.77 -19.87 9.58
CA ALA A 385 -12.40 -19.01 8.59
C ALA A 385 -13.87 -18.80 8.96
N ARG A 386 -14.38 -17.57 8.83
CA ARG A 386 -15.73 -17.19 9.31
C ARG A 386 -16.86 -17.87 8.52
N ALA A 387 -16.77 -17.81 7.20
CA ALA A 387 -17.75 -18.41 6.30
C ALA A 387 -17.04 -19.30 5.27
N PRO A 388 -16.51 -20.47 5.69
CA PRO A 388 -15.64 -21.29 4.85
C PRO A 388 -16.35 -21.92 3.66
N ASP A 389 -17.69 -22.01 3.69
CA ASP A 389 -18.52 -22.48 2.58
C ASP A 389 -18.75 -21.39 1.51
N VAL A 390 -18.49 -20.13 1.85
CA VAL A 390 -18.64 -18.99 0.92
C VAL A 390 -17.27 -18.60 0.36
N TYR A 391 -16.30 -18.34 1.25
CA TYR A 391 -14.99 -17.77 0.89
C TYR A 391 -13.84 -18.78 0.97
N GLY A 392 -14.14 -20.06 1.09
CA GLY A 392 -13.10 -21.05 1.35
C GLY A 392 -12.47 -20.89 2.74
N SER A 393 -11.50 -21.75 3.04
CA SER A 393 -10.99 -21.90 4.41
C SER A 393 -9.66 -21.21 4.67
N TYR A 394 -9.10 -20.53 3.67
CA TYR A 394 -7.80 -19.87 3.79
C TYR A 394 -7.91 -18.49 4.43
N LEU A 395 -6.85 -18.08 5.13
CA LEU A 395 -6.65 -16.72 5.60
C LEU A 395 -5.23 -16.25 5.30
N SER A 396 -5.03 -14.93 5.22
CA SER A 396 -3.70 -14.37 5.01
C SER A 396 -2.85 -14.47 6.28
N LEU A 397 -1.59 -14.85 6.12
CA LEU A 397 -0.60 -14.86 7.20
C LEU A 397 0.18 -13.55 7.27
N LYS A 398 0.26 -12.73 6.22
CA LYS A 398 1.29 -11.65 6.16
C LYS A 398 1.10 -10.54 7.19
N GLU A 399 -0.14 -10.15 7.45
CA GLU A 399 -0.52 -9.09 8.38
C GLU A 399 -0.59 -9.59 9.83
N ALA A 400 -0.99 -10.84 10.06
CA ALA A 400 -1.28 -11.33 11.39
C ALA A 400 -0.01 -11.48 12.25
N VAL A 401 -0.19 -11.70 13.54
CA VAL A 401 0.83 -12.17 14.50
C VAL A 401 0.20 -13.20 15.44
N LEU A 402 0.99 -14.01 16.13
CA LEU A 402 0.49 -14.98 17.11
C LEU A 402 -0.18 -14.28 18.32
N PRO A 403 -1.11 -14.92 19.05
CA PRO A 403 -1.76 -14.30 20.20
C PRO A 403 -0.79 -13.97 21.35
N ASN A 404 0.33 -14.69 21.42
CA ASN A 404 1.41 -14.48 22.40
C ASN A 404 2.53 -13.57 21.88
N ASP A 405 2.41 -13.04 20.67
CA ASP A 405 3.39 -12.10 20.11
C ASP A 405 3.36 -10.78 20.91
N ALA A 406 4.53 -10.22 21.21
CA ALA A 406 4.63 -8.97 21.95
C ALA A 406 3.95 -7.79 21.22
N ALA A 407 3.84 -7.84 19.89
CA ALA A 407 3.16 -6.84 19.10
C ALA A 407 1.63 -6.98 19.11
N PHE A 408 1.07 -8.15 19.48
CA PHE A 408 -0.37 -8.39 19.43
C PHE A 408 -1.14 -7.56 20.48
N GLN A 409 -2.34 -7.09 20.12
CA GLN A 409 -3.25 -6.45 21.05
C GLN A 409 -4.72 -6.69 20.68
N LYS A 410 -5.55 -7.03 21.67
CA LYS A 410 -7.00 -7.02 21.53
C LYS A 410 -7.54 -5.60 21.71
N ILE A 411 -8.36 -5.14 20.78
CA ILE A 411 -9.04 -3.85 20.81
C ILE A 411 -10.53 -4.10 20.58
N PRO A 412 -11.29 -4.48 21.63
CA PRO A 412 -12.67 -4.93 21.47
C PRO A 412 -13.51 -4.01 20.57
N PRO A 413 -14.27 -4.58 19.61
CA PRO A 413 -14.49 -6.01 19.40
C PRO A 413 -13.42 -6.73 18.54
N PHE A 414 -12.38 -6.03 18.09
CA PHE A 414 -11.40 -6.50 17.09
C PHE A 414 -10.01 -6.72 17.67
N MET A 415 -9.04 -7.01 16.80
CA MET A 415 -7.63 -7.21 17.16
C MET A 415 -6.73 -6.45 16.21
N SER A 416 -5.53 -6.15 16.67
CA SER A 416 -4.54 -5.49 15.86
C SER A 416 -3.15 -5.86 16.38
N SER A 417 -2.13 -5.35 15.72
CA SER A 417 -0.76 -5.47 16.20
C SER A 417 0.01 -4.18 15.98
N SER A 418 1.07 -4.02 16.74
CA SER A 418 2.08 -2.99 16.50
C SER A 418 3.13 -3.44 15.47
N LYS A 419 2.86 -4.51 14.69
CA LYS A 419 3.77 -4.98 13.66
C LYS A 419 3.78 -3.98 12.50
N ASN A 420 4.96 -3.48 12.15
CA ASN A 420 5.20 -2.59 11.02
C ASN A 420 4.69 -3.19 9.70
N TRP A 421 4.32 -2.29 8.79
CA TRP A 421 3.90 -2.63 7.45
C TRP A 421 4.81 -1.99 6.41
N ASP A 422 5.53 -2.82 5.65
CA ASP A 422 6.41 -2.37 4.58
C ASP A 422 5.61 -1.89 3.36
N ILE A 423 5.86 -0.65 2.93
CA ILE A 423 5.29 -0.08 1.69
C ILE A 423 6.21 -0.35 0.49
N ILE A 424 7.53 -0.39 0.74
CA ILE A 424 8.54 -0.79 -0.25
C ILE A 424 9.50 -1.75 0.44
N ARG A 425 9.71 -2.90 -0.18
CA ARG A 425 10.72 -3.89 0.18
C ARG A 425 11.89 -3.88 -0.82
N TYR A 426 13.03 -4.46 -0.49
CA TYR A 426 14.18 -4.45 -1.40
C TYR A 426 13.93 -5.28 -2.67
N ASP A 427 13.17 -6.38 -2.57
CA ASP A 427 12.74 -7.16 -3.73
C ASP A 427 11.80 -6.39 -4.68
N ASP A 428 11.06 -5.38 -4.21
CA ASP A 428 10.32 -4.46 -5.09
C ASP A 428 11.32 -3.76 -6.02
N VAL A 429 12.42 -3.24 -5.47
CA VAL A 429 13.47 -2.54 -6.25
C VAL A 429 14.11 -3.47 -7.28
N LEU A 430 14.39 -4.71 -6.90
CA LEU A 430 14.92 -5.73 -7.82
C LEU A 430 13.93 -6.03 -8.95
N LEU A 431 12.63 -6.16 -8.64
CA LEU A 431 11.60 -6.46 -9.62
C LEU A 431 11.23 -5.26 -10.49
N PHE A 432 11.30 -4.02 -9.97
CA PHE A 432 11.16 -2.81 -10.77
C PHE A 432 12.26 -2.73 -11.83
N LYS A 433 13.51 -3.00 -11.44
CA LYS A 433 14.65 -3.06 -12.37
C LYS A 433 14.51 -4.20 -13.37
N ALA A 434 14.19 -5.42 -12.90
CA ALA A 434 14.02 -6.57 -13.79
C ALA A 434 12.94 -6.32 -14.84
N GLU A 435 11.83 -5.70 -14.44
CA GLU A 435 10.75 -5.34 -15.36
C GLU A 435 11.18 -4.29 -16.36
N ALA A 436 11.78 -3.19 -15.91
CA ALA A 436 12.27 -2.14 -16.81
C ALA A 436 13.29 -2.69 -17.82
N LEU A 437 14.23 -3.53 -17.39
CA LEU A 437 15.17 -4.24 -18.27
C LEU A 437 14.46 -5.11 -19.31
N VAL A 438 13.47 -5.92 -18.90
CA VAL A 438 12.72 -6.76 -19.83
C VAL A 438 11.99 -5.92 -20.87
N GLU A 439 11.28 -4.86 -20.49
CA GLU A 439 10.55 -4.03 -21.45
C GLU A 439 11.48 -3.21 -22.36
N LEU A 440 12.73 -2.98 -21.95
CA LEU A 440 13.78 -2.37 -22.79
C LEU A 440 14.50 -3.36 -23.72
N GLY A 441 14.11 -4.64 -23.74
CA GLY A 441 14.78 -5.68 -24.54
C GLY A 441 16.13 -6.12 -23.98
N ARG A 442 16.35 -5.90 -22.68
CA ARG A 442 17.57 -6.26 -21.93
C ARG A 442 17.29 -7.42 -20.96
N GLN A 443 16.47 -8.38 -21.36
CA GLN A 443 15.98 -9.46 -20.49
C GLN A 443 17.10 -10.34 -19.90
N ASP A 444 18.25 -10.44 -20.56
CA ASP A 444 19.37 -11.25 -20.05
C ASP A 444 19.96 -10.65 -18.76
N GLU A 445 19.91 -9.32 -18.61
CA GLU A 445 20.32 -8.63 -17.38
C GLU A 445 19.30 -8.81 -16.24
N ALA A 446 18.02 -9.01 -16.57
CA ALA A 446 16.97 -9.26 -15.58
C ALA A 446 17.07 -10.65 -14.95
N LEU A 447 17.67 -11.63 -15.65
CA LEU A 447 17.74 -13.02 -15.21
C LEU A 447 18.36 -13.17 -13.82
N ALA A 448 19.47 -12.47 -13.55
CA ALA A 448 20.17 -12.56 -12.27
C ALA A 448 19.33 -12.02 -11.11
N LEU A 449 18.59 -10.93 -11.33
CA LEU A 449 17.72 -10.29 -10.34
C LEU A 449 16.55 -11.22 -9.96
N VAL A 450 15.90 -11.80 -10.97
CA VAL A 450 14.79 -12.75 -10.73
C VAL A 450 15.31 -14.02 -10.07
N ASN A 451 16.45 -14.55 -10.50
CA ASN A 451 17.04 -15.75 -9.91
C ASN A 451 17.52 -15.53 -8.47
N SER A 452 17.95 -14.33 -8.07
CA SER A 452 18.28 -14.07 -6.66
C SER A 452 17.04 -14.18 -5.76
N ILE A 453 15.89 -13.67 -6.21
CA ILE A 453 14.62 -13.77 -5.48
C ILE A 453 14.18 -15.24 -5.37
N ARG A 454 14.24 -15.97 -6.49
CA ARG A 454 13.91 -17.41 -6.52
C ARG A 454 14.82 -18.25 -5.64
N THR A 455 16.12 -17.94 -5.63
CA THR A 455 17.08 -18.62 -4.76
C THR A 455 16.72 -18.40 -3.29
N ARG A 456 16.44 -17.15 -2.90
CA ARG A 456 15.99 -16.82 -1.54
C ARG A 456 14.69 -17.54 -1.19
N ALA A 457 13.70 -17.52 -2.08
CA ALA A 457 12.42 -18.20 -1.89
C ALA A 457 12.60 -19.70 -1.67
N GLY A 458 13.37 -20.38 -2.53
CA GLY A 458 13.66 -21.82 -2.40
C GLY A 458 14.39 -22.19 -1.11
N ASN A 459 15.20 -21.28 -0.55
CA ASN A 459 15.91 -21.49 0.72
C ASN A 459 15.07 -21.13 1.96
N SER A 460 13.95 -20.43 1.80
CA SER A 460 13.08 -19.97 2.90
C SER A 460 12.19 -21.11 3.40
N THR A 461 12.78 -22.14 4.01
CA THR A 461 12.04 -23.32 4.50
C THR A 461 12.36 -23.65 5.96
N GLY A 462 13.17 -22.82 6.62
CA GLY A 462 13.64 -23.07 7.99
C GLY A 462 12.49 -23.12 8.99
N LEU A 463 11.53 -22.20 8.86
CA LEU A 463 10.36 -22.08 9.74
C LEU A 463 9.14 -22.88 9.28
N LEU A 464 9.21 -23.51 8.11
CA LEU A 464 8.07 -24.20 7.50
C LEU A 464 8.05 -25.68 7.89
N ARG A 465 7.82 -25.93 9.18
CA ARG A 465 7.96 -27.26 9.81
C ARG A 465 6.71 -27.66 10.60
N GLN A 466 6.35 -28.93 10.50
CA GLN A 466 5.42 -29.57 11.42
C GLN A 466 6.11 -29.93 12.74
N SER A 467 5.33 -30.37 13.73
CA SER A 467 5.83 -30.71 15.07
C SER A 467 6.79 -31.90 15.08
N ASP A 468 6.71 -32.77 14.08
CA ASP A 468 7.63 -33.90 13.86
C ASP A 468 8.90 -33.52 13.08
N GLY A 469 9.06 -32.23 12.73
CA GLY A 469 10.20 -31.71 11.98
C GLY A 469 10.11 -31.89 10.45
N THR A 470 9.07 -32.53 9.93
CA THR A 470 8.83 -32.61 8.49
C THR A 470 8.45 -31.25 7.92
N PHE A 471 8.61 -31.08 6.59
CA PHE A 471 8.15 -29.86 5.93
C PHE A 471 6.62 -29.75 5.94
N THR A 472 6.12 -28.53 6.08
CA THR A 472 4.67 -28.25 6.08
C THR A 472 4.01 -28.61 4.74
N SER A 473 4.67 -28.32 3.62
CA SER A 473 4.27 -28.76 2.27
C SER A 473 5.47 -29.33 1.50
N ASN A 474 5.22 -29.97 0.35
CA ASN A 474 6.27 -30.48 -0.51
C ASN A 474 6.86 -29.35 -1.38
N TYR A 475 8.00 -28.80 -0.96
CA TYR A 475 8.63 -27.65 -1.62
C TYR A 475 9.56 -28.05 -2.76
N LYS A 476 9.44 -27.36 -3.90
CA LYS A 476 10.36 -27.49 -5.02
C LYS A 476 10.42 -26.19 -5.83
N VAL A 477 11.54 -25.50 -5.76
CA VAL A 477 11.84 -24.30 -6.55
C VAL A 477 13.22 -24.46 -7.14
N ASP A 478 13.33 -24.07 -8.42
CA ASP A 478 14.62 -23.96 -9.10
C ASP A 478 14.71 -22.59 -9.79
N VAL A 479 15.94 -22.15 -10.04
CA VAL A 479 16.20 -20.91 -10.78
C VAL A 479 15.95 -21.13 -12.28
N TYR A 480 15.70 -20.04 -13.01
CA TYR A 480 15.62 -20.09 -14.46
C TYR A 480 17.02 -20.33 -15.04
N LYS A 481 17.16 -21.39 -15.84
CA LYS A 481 18.40 -21.81 -16.50
C LYS A 481 18.14 -21.91 -18.01
N PRO A 482 18.44 -20.84 -18.76
CA PRO A 482 18.24 -20.81 -20.21
C PRO A 482 18.89 -22.01 -20.90
N GLY A 483 18.15 -22.71 -21.76
CA GLY A 483 18.61 -23.90 -22.47
C GLY A 483 18.58 -25.21 -21.66
N ILE A 484 18.21 -25.16 -20.37
CA ILE A 484 18.10 -26.34 -19.51
C ILE A 484 16.65 -26.59 -19.10
N ASN A 485 16.02 -25.62 -18.41
CA ASN A 485 14.63 -25.74 -17.93
C ASN A 485 13.71 -24.66 -18.50
N CYS A 486 14.24 -23.68 -19.25
CA CYS A 486 13.43 -22.67 -19.93
C CYS A 486 14.10 -22.14 -21.20
N THR A 487 13.31 -21.47 -22.04
CA THR A 487 13.80 -20.63 -23.15
C THR A 487 13.62 -19.17 -22.76
N TRP A 488 14.72 -18.48 -22.45
CA TRP A 488 14.70 -17.11 -21.92
C TRP A 488 14.54 -16.05 -23.01
N SER A 489 13.37 -16.04 -23.66
CA SER A 489 12.95 -14.95 -24.54
C SER A 489 12.48 -13.75 -23.73
N GLN A 490 12.36 -12.57 -24.37
CA GLN A 490 11.79 -11.39 -23.72
C GLN A 490 10.37 -11.64 -23.19
N ASP A 491 9.54 -12.40 -23.93
CA ASP A 491 8.18 -12.75 -23.50
C ASP A 491 8.17 -13.71 -22.30
N PHE A 492 9.05 -14.72 -22.31
CA PHE A 492 9.19 -15.62 -21.16
C PHE A 492 9.70 -14.84 -19.94
N ALA A 493 10.69 -13.97 -20.11
CA ALA A 493 11.21 -13.13 -19.03
C ALA A 493 10.14 -12.19 -18.47
N ARG A 494 9.28 -11.61 -19.34
CA ARG A 494 8.13 -10.80 -18.91
C ARG A 494 7.16 -11.64 -18.08
N GLN A 495 6.79 -12.83 -18.55
CA GLN A 495 5.92 -13.73 -17.80
C GLN A 495 6.55 -14.12 -16.46
N ALA A 496 7.83 -14.45 -16.45
CA ALA A 496 8.58 -14.82 -15.25
C ALA A 496 8.64 -13.69 -14.22
N VAL A 497 9.00 -12.46 -14.62
CA VAL A 497 9.04 -11.28 -13.73
C VAL A 497 7.64 -10.98 -13.16
N ARG A 498 6.60 -11.00 -14.00
CA ARG A 498 5.22 -10.73 -13.57
C ARG A 498 4.67 -11.81 -12.63
N TRP A 499 5.11 -13.06 -12.79
CA TRP A 499 4.75 -14.16 -11.91
C TRP A 499 5.51 -14.09 -10.59
N GLU A 500 6.82 -13.82 -10.65
CA GLU A 500 7.64 -13.64 -9.45
C GLU A 500 7.08 -12.51 -8.60
N ARG A 501 6.70 -11.37 -9.22
CA ARG A 501 6.02 -10.26 -8.55
C ARG A 501 4.70 -10.68 -7.90
N ARG A 502 3.94 -11.59 -8.52
CA ARG A 502 2.69 -12.12 -7.93
C ARG A 502 2.96 -12.92 -6.66
N LEU A 503 3.90 -13.87 -6.71
CA LEU A 503 4.19 -14.75 -5.58
C LEU A 503 4.86 -13.99 -4.43
N GLU A 504 5.78 -13.08 -4.77
CA GLU A 504 6.54 -12.29 -3.82
C GLU A 504 5.64 -11.35 -3.02
N PHE A 505 4.70 -10.67 -3.69
CA PHE A 505 3.81 -9.68 -3.08
C PHE A 505 2.36 -10.14 -2.90
N ALA A 506 2.13 -11.46 -2.94
CA ALA A 506 0.82 -12.05 -2.70
C ALA A 506 0.26 -11.53 -1.36
N MET A 507 -1.01 -11.09 -1.33
CA MET A 507 -1.67 -10.55 -0.11
C MET A 507 -1.09 -9.23 0.44
N GLU A 508 -0.32 -8.46 -0.35
CA GLU A 508 0.25 -7.15 0.07
C GLU A 508 -0.39 -5.93 -0.62
N GLY A 509 -1.54 -6.11 -1.29
CA GLY A 509 -2.32 -5.00 -1.85
C GLY A 509 -1.82 -4.40 -3.18
N TYR A 510 -0.91 -5.05 -3.91
CA TYR A 510 -0.33 -4.47 -5.13
C TYR A 510 -0.86 -5.03 -6.47
N ARG A 511 -1.32 -6.29 -6.50
CA ARG A 511 -1.54 -7.04 -7.74
C ARG A 511 -2.49 -6.37 -8.72
N PHE A 512 -3.62 -5.83 -8.27
CA PHE A 512 -4.59 -5.20 -9.17
C PHE A 512 -3.97 -4.02 -9.93
N PHE A 513 -3.18 -3.19 -9.24
CA PHE A 513 -2.54 -2.02 -9.84
C PHE A 513 -1.48 -2.42 -10.87
N ASP A 514 -0.78 -3.54 -10.66
CA ASP A 514 0.10 -4.13 -11.67
C ASP A 514 -0.67 -4.60 -12.91
N LEU A 515 -1.81 -5.28 -12.73
CA LEU A 515 -2.66 -5.71 -13.85
C LEU A 515 -3.17 -4.53 -14.68
N VAL A 516 -3.55 -3.43 -14.01
CA VAL A 516 -4.02 -2.19 -14.66
C VAL A 516 -2.89 -1.50 -15.41
N ARG A 517 -1.72 -1.29 -14.79
CA ARG A 517 -0.60 -0.60 -15.47
C ARG A 517 -0.05 -1.41 -16.64
N TRP A 518 -0.08 -2.74 -16.56
CA TRP A 518 0.29 -3.60 -17.70
C TRP A 518 -0.76 -3.64 -18.82
N GLY A 519 -1.96 -3.10 -18.58
CA GLY A 519 -3.05 -3.08 -19.57
C GLY A 519 -3.76 -4.42 -19.76
N ILE A 520 -3.58 -5.37 -18.84
CA ILE A 520 -4.09 -6.74 -18.95
C ILE A 520 -5.21 -7.07 -17.95
N ALA A 521 -5.65 -6.11 -17.13
CA ALA A 521 -6.65 -6.32 -16.08
C ALA A 521 -7.94 -6.97 -16.62
N ALA A 522 -8.50 -6.45 -17.71
CA ALA A 522 -9.75 -6.97 -18.28
C ALA A 522 -9.63 -8.41 -18.81
N GLU A 523 -8.52 -8.72 -19.47
CA GLU A 523 -8.26 -10.07 -19.98
C GLU A 523 -8.09 -11.06 -18.83
N TYR A 524 -7.21 -10.72 -17.88
CA TYR A 524 -6.92 -11.58 -16.74
C TYR A 524 -8.14 -11.79 -15.84
N LEU A 525 -8.84 -10.73 -15.45
CA LEU A 525 -9.93 -10.82 -14.47
C LEU A 525 -11.14 -11.55 -15.03
N ASN A 526 -11.48 -11.35 -16.30
CA ASN A 526 -12.60 -12.08 -16.89
C ASN A 526 -12.25 -13.57 -17.10
N ALA A 527 -10.98 -13.91 -17.41
CA ALA A 527 -10.53 -15.29 -17.41
C ALA A 527 -10.54 -15.91 -16.00
N TYR A 528 -10.12 -15.16 -14.98
CA TYR A 528 -10.23 -15.55 -13.58
C TYR A 528 -11.68 -15.83 -13.18
N PHE A 529 -12.60 -14.91 -13.45
CA PHE A 529 -14.01 -15.07 -13.10
C PHE A 529 -14.68 -16.23 -13.83
N ALA A 530 -14.32 -16.50 -15.09
CA ALA A 530 -14.85 -17.65 -15.83
C ALA A 530 -14.58 -19.00 -15.12
N VAL A 531 -13.44 -19.11 -14.42
CA VAL A 531 -13.09 -20.30 -13.64
C VAL A 531 -13.60 -20.20 -12.20
N GLU A 532 -13.37 -19.07 -11.54
CA GLU A 532 -13.58 -18.97 -10.10
C GLU A 532 -15.07 -18.98 -9.70
N LYS A 533 -15.96 -18.53 -10.59
CA LYS A 533 -17.42 -18.64 -10.41
C LYS A 533 -17.89 -20.08 -10.22
N THR A 534 -17.19 -21.07 -10.75
CA THR A 534 -17.55 -22.48 -10.58
C THR A 534 -17.10 -23.03 -9.22
N ARG A 535 -16.26 -22.30 -8.49
CA ARG A 535 -15.69 -22.69 -7.19
C ARG A 535 -16.33 -21.92 -6.04
N SER A 536 -16.69 -20.67 -6.29
CA SER A 536 -17.13 -19.72 -5.28
C SER A 536 -18.41 -19.01 -5.74
N PRO A 537 -19.59 -19.47 -5.28
CA PRO A 537 -20.88 -18.96 -5.75
C PRO A 537 -21.12 -17.46 -5.51
N HIS A 538 -20.45 -16.85 -4.53
CA HIS A 538 -20.58 -15.41 -4.27
C HIS A 538 -20.05 -14.56 -5.43
N LEU A 539 -19.23 -15.12 -6.33
CA LEU A 539 -18.72 -14.44 -7.51
C LEU A 539 -19.66 -14.54 -8.72
N ALA A 540 -20.85 -15.14 -8.60
CA ALA A 540 -21.73 -15.43 -9.75
C ALA A 540 -21.95 -14.22 -10.69
N ASP A 541 -22.11 -13.02 -10.14
CA ASP A 541 -22.35 -11.79 -10.89
C ASP A 541 -21.05 -11.01 -11.24
N ALA A 542 -19.88 -11.53 -10.87
CA ALA A 542 -18.62 -10.83 -11.04
C ALA A 542 -18.24 -10.65 -12.52
N ALA A 543 -17.94 -9.43 -12.94
CA ALA A 543 -17.56 -9.15 -14.32
C ALA A 543 -16.77 -7.84 -14.40
N PHE A 544 -15.60 -7.87 -15.03
CA PHE A 544 -14.78 -6.68 -15.23
C PHE A 544 -15.12 -5.99 -16.54
N ILE A 545 -15.46 -4.70 -16.49
CA ILE A 545 -15.74 -3.85 -17.64
C ILE A 545 -14.51 -3.02 -18.00
N LYS A 546 -13.90 -3.33 -19.15
CA LYS A 546 -12.77 -2.59 -19.72
C LYS A 546 -13.14 -1.14 -19.99
N GLY A 547 -12.23 -0.22 -19.66
CA GLY A 547 -12.39 1.21 -19.83
C GLY A 547 -13.25 1.89 -18.77
N ARG A 548 -13.60 1.16 -17.70
CA ARG A 548 -14.33 1.65 -16.52
C ARG A 548 -13.68 1.18 -15.24
N ASP A 549 -13.55 -0.15 -15.09
CA ASP A 549 -13.24 -0.79 -13.82
C ASP A 549 -11.74 -0.79 -13.46
N GLU A 550 -10.88 -0.24 -14.31
CA GLU A 550 -9.46 -0.01 -13.99
C GLU A 550 -9.31 0.95 -12.81
N TYR A 551 -10.24 1.90 -12.66
CA TYR A 551 -10.21 2.94 -11.62
C TYR A 551 -11.53 3.00 -10.86
N LEU A 552 -11.45 3.42 -9.60
CA LEU A 552 -12.63 3.74 -8.82
C LEU A 552 -13.32 4.99 -9.39
N PRO A 553 -14.65 5.12 -9.27
CA PRO A 553 -15.33 6.33 -9.67
C PRO A 553 -14.90 7.49 -8.79
N VAL A 554 -14.89 8.70 -9.36
CA VAL A 554 -14.89 9.94 -8.56
C VAL A 554 -16.17 9.92 -7.71
N PRO A 555 -16.09 10.02 -6.37
CA PRO A 555 -17.28 9.88 -5.54
C PRO A 555 -18.31 10.98 -5.79
N LEU A 556 -19.59 10.62 -5.78
CA LEU A 556 -20.71 11.53 -6.05
C LEU A 556 -20.74 12.72 -5.09
N ASN A 557 -20.45 12.50 -3.80
CA ASN A 557 -20.37 13.59 -2.81
C ASN A 557 -19.32 14.63 -3.21
N GLN A 558 -18.14 14.18 -3.65
CA GLN A 558 -17.06 15.08 -4.09
C GLN A 558 -17.46 15.84 -5.35
N MET A 559 -18.13 15.19 -6.30
CA MET A 559 -18.68 15.86 -7.49
C MET A 559 -19.70 16.95 -7.10
N ASN A 560 -20.58 16.65 -6.14
CA ASN A 560 -21.58 17.60 -5.64
C ASN A 560 -20.93 18.79 -4.92
N TYR A 561 -19.94 18.54 -4.04
CA TYR A 561 -19.20 19.61 -3.35
C TYR A 561 -18.44 20.52 -4.33
N SER A 562 -17.92 19.95 -5.43
CA SER A 562 -17.28 20.70 -6.50
C SER A 562 -18.26 21.46 -7.41
N LYS A 563 -19.58 21.37 -7.18
CA LYS A 563 -20.64 21.98 -8.01
C LYS A 563 -20.50 21.63 -9.50
N GLY A 564 -20.14 20.38 -9.79
CA GLY A 564 -19.98 19.87 -11.16
C GLY A 564 -18.64 20.23 -11.84
N LEU A 565 -17.70 20.84 -11.10
CA LEU A 565 -16.34 21.10 -11.58
C LEU A 565 -15.55 19.80 -11.79
N TYR A 566 -15.71 18.82 -10.89
CA TYR A 566 -15.09 17.52 -11.04
C TYR A 566 -15.81 16.72 -12.13
N LYS A 567 -15.03 16.07 -12.99
CA LYS A 567 -15.51 15.20 -14.05
C LYS A 567 -15.26 13.75 -13.69
N GLN A 568 -16.20 12.90 -14.07
CA GLN A 568 -16.10 11.48 -13.85
C GLN A 568 -15.05 10.85 -14.79
N ASN A 569 -14.50 9.71 -14.37
CA ASN A 569 -13.64 8.86 -15.19
C ASN A 569 -14.41 8.23 -16.36
N ALA A 570 -13.69 7.73 -17.36
CA ALA A 570 -14.32 7.02 -18.48
C ALA A 570 -15.16 5.82 -17.99
N GLY A 571 -16.32 5.62 -18.61
CA GLY A 571 -17.22 4.50 -18.34
C GLY A 571 -18.13 4.62 -17.11
N TRP A 572 -18.03 5.71 -16.35
CA TRP A 572 -18.71 5.93 -15.07
C TRP A 572 -19.84 6.97 -15.11
#